data_AF-A0A6J5UE77-F1
#
_entry.id   AF-A0A6J5UE77-F1
#
_cell.length_a   1.000
_cell.length_b   1.000
_cell.length_c   1.000
_cell.angle_alpha   90.00
_cell.angle_beta   90.00
_cell.angle_gamma   90.00
#
_symmetry.space_group_name_H-M   'P 1'
#
loop_
_entity.id
_entity.type
_entity.pdbx_description
1 polymer ?
#
loop_
_entity_poly.entity_id
_entity_poly.type
_entity_poly.pdbx_seq_one_letter_code
_entity_poly.pdbx_strand_id
1 'polypeptide(L)'
;MTAAQDHTKASRKLASRAASRVKAVAAEKITPPNLAYQFEVSWRFSGDNARRTSLLKAISPSALPQIFKNALTVPILLDIINEEMDLAVNYLDNLTRVPRFDTLIMFLSSSDNDAMHASSIPISMWYISLSDW
;
A
#
# COMPACT_ATOMS: atom_id res chain seq x y z
N MET A 1 -34.79 36.54 22.97
CA MET A 1 -33.59 36.42 22.11
C MET A 1 -33.27 34.94 21.90
N THR A 2 -34.15 34.17 21.25
CA THR A 2 -34.10 32.69 21.34
C THR A 2 -34.03 32.00 19.97
N ALA A 3 -34.59 32.60 18.91
CA ALA A 3 -34.60 31.99 17.59
C ALA A 3 -33.21 31.91 16.93
N ALA A 4 -32.36 32.94 17.08
CA ALA A 4 -31.04 32.98 16.41
C ALA A 4 -30.03 31.94 16.96
N GLN A 5 -30.15 31.56 18.24
CA GLN A 5 -29.28 30.54 18.85
C GLN A 5 -29.67 29.11 18.46
N ASP A 6 -30.95 28.87 18.17
CA ASP A 6 -31.43 27.54 17.79
C ASP A 6 -30.99 27.14 16.37
N HIS A 7 -30.98 28.08 15.42
CA HIS A 7 -30.52 27.82 14.05
C HIS A 7 -29.03 27.46 13.97
N THR A 8 -28.18 28.11 14.78
CA THR A 8 -26.74 27.84 14.80
C THR A 8 -26.41 26.49 15.46
N LYS A 9 -27.16 26.11 16.51
CA LYS A 9 -27.03 24.80 17.16
C LYS A 9 -27.52 23.66 16.26
N ALA A 10 -28.61 23.88 15.51
CA ALA A 10 -29.14 22.94 14.54
C ALA A 10 -28.16 22.71 13.37
N SER A 11 -27.61 23.79 12.80
CA SER A 11 -26.62 23.72 11.72
C SER A 11 -25.36 22.95 12.13
N ARG A 12 -24.82 23.22 13.33
CA ARG A 12 -23.65 22.50 13.87
C ARG A 12 -23.91 21.01 14.09
N LYS A 13 -25.11 20.63 14.57
CA LYS A 13 -25.50 19.23 14.72
C LYS A 13 -25.64 18.53 13.36
N LEU A 14 -26.18 19.22 12.35
CA LEU A 14 -26.25 18.70 10.99
C LEU A 14 -24.86 18.48 10.39
N ALA A 15 -23.98 19.47 10.52
CA ALA A 15 -22.60 19.40 10.05
C ALA A 15 -21.81 18.28 10.76
N SER A 16 -21.97 18.14 12.08
CA SER A 16 -21.37 17.05 12.85
C SER A 16 -21.89 15.68 12.38
N ARG A 17 -23.21 15.54 12.17
CA ARG A 17 -23.80 14.30 11.65
C ARG A 17 -23.36 13.99 10.22
N ALA A 18 -23.21 15.00 9.37
CA ALA A 18 -22.68 14.86 8.02
C ALA A 18 -21.20 14.43 8.05
N ALA A 19 -20.37 15.08 8.86
CA ALA A 19 -18.96 14.71 9.04
C ALA A 19 -18.82 13.28 9.62
N SER A 20 -19.63 12.91 10.60
CA SER A 20 -19.66 11.54 11.13
C SER A 20 -20.11 10.53 10.09
N ARG A 21 -21.06 10.87 9.21
CA ARG A 21 -21.47 10.01 8.09
C ARG A 21 -20.37 9.87 7.04
N VAL A 22 -19.68 10.94 6.68
CA VAL A 22 -18.53 10.88 5.76
C VAL A 22 -17.41 10.02 6.36
N LYS A 23 -17.13 10.17 7.66
CA LYS A 23 -16.16 9.32 8.37
C LYS A 23 -16.60 7.86 8.43
N ALA A 24 -17.89 7.60 8.66
CA ALA A 24 -18.43 6.25 8.68
C ALA A 24 -18.41 5.59 7.29
N VAL A 25 -18.74 6.34 6.23
CA VAL A 25 -18.66 5.87 4.84
C VAL A 25 -17.20 5.67 4.40
N ALA A 26 -16.28 6.52 4.84
CA ALA A 26 -14.85 6.32 4.62
C ALA A 26 -14.27 5.14 5.43
N ALA A 27 -14.91 4.78 6.54
CA ALA A 27 -14.57 3.60 7.34
C ALA A 27 -15.29 2.33 6.86
N GLU A 28 -16.37 2.46 6.09
CA GLU A 28 -17.10 1.33 5.50
C GLU A 28 -16.33 0.77 4.31
N LYS A 29 -15.50 -0.23 4.65
CA LYS A 29 -15.03 -1.30 3.77
C LYS A 29 -14.11 -0.84 2.65
N ILE A 30 -12.83 -0.72 2.98
CA ILE A 30 -11.77 -1.09 2.05
C ILE A 30 -12.01 -2.57 1.72
N THR A 31 -12.75 -2.86 0.66
CA THR A 31 -12.88 -4.22 0.16
C THR A 31 -11.49 -4.65 -0.32
N PRO A 32 -10.92 -5.74 0.20
CA PRO A 32 -9.61 -6.18 -0.22
C PRO A 32 -9.63 -6.42 -1.74
N PRO A 33 -8.69 -5.83 -2.50
CA PRO A 33 -8.64 -6.05 -3.94
C PRO A 33 -8.40 -7.53 -4.21
N ASN A 34 -9.17 -8.09 -5.13
CA ASN A 34 -9.05 -9.50 -5.53
C ASN A 34 -8.16 -9.66 -6.80
N LEU A 35 -7.77 -8.54 -7.40
CA LEU A 35 -6.97 -8.48 -8.62
C LEU A 35 -5.93 -7.36 -8.52
N ALA A 36 -4.74 -7.58 -9.10
CA ALA A 36 -3.66 -6.59 -9.11
C ALA A 36 -4.09 -5.19 -9.58
N TYR A 37 -4.88 -5.10 -10.66
CA TYR A 37 -5.32 -3.78 -11.16
C TYR A 37 -6.14 -3.00 -10.12
N GLN A 38 -7.02 -3.66 -9.37
CA GLN A 38 -7.80 -3.01 -8.31
C GLN A 38 -6.88 -2.54 -7.17
N PHE A 39 -5.87 -3.35 -6.85
CA PHE A 39 -4.84 -2.96 -5.90
C PHE A 39 -4.08 -1.73 -6.39
N GLU A 40 -3.57 -1.73 -7.62
CA GLU A 40 -2.77 -0.63 -8.16
C GLU A 40 -3.55 0.68 -8.18
N VAL A 41 -4.80 0.66 -8.64
CA VAL A 41 -5.68 1.84 -8.60
C VAL A 41 -5.80 2.36 -7.17
N SER A 42 -6.16 1.49 -6.22
CA SER A 42 -6.30 1.88 -4.80
C SER A 42 -4.98 2.40 -4.23
N TRP A 43 -3.85 1.77 -4.58
CA TRP A 43 -2.51 2.15 -4.16
C TRP A 43 -2.10 3.55 -4.62
N ARG A 44 -2.41 3.88 -5.88
CA ARG A 44 -2.15 5.20 -6.46
C ARG A 44 -3.04 6.27 -5.86
N PHE A 45 -4.29 5.94 -5.52
CA PHE A 45 -5.21 6.85 -4.84
C PHE A 45 -4.92 7.04 -3.35
N SER A 46 -4.17 6.13 -2.71
CA SER A 46 -3.90 6.20 -1.27
C SER A 46 -3.14 7.47 -0.86
N GLY A 47 -2.32 8.08 -1.72
CA GLY A 47 -1.73 9.42 -1.53
C GLY A 47 -0.73 9.59 -0.37
N ASP A 48 -0.97 8.98 0.79
CA ASP A 48 -0.12 8.95 1.97
C ASP A 48 0.24 7.51 2.38
N ASN A 49 1.30 7.37 3.17
CA ASN A 49 1.80 6.07 3.66
C ASN A 49 0.76 5.39 4.58
N ALA A 50 0.07 6.14 5.43
CA ALA A 50 -0.92 5.57 6.37
C ALA A 50 -2.06 4.83 5.65
N ARG A 51 -2.54 5.34 4.52
CA ARG A 51 -3.57 4.68 3.71
C ARG A 51 -3.03 3.48 2.93
N ARG A 52 -1.80 3.54 2.42
CA ARG A 52 -1.14 2.38 1.79
C ARG A 52 -0.93 1.24 2.79
N THR A 53 -0.43 1.58 3.97
CA THR A 53 -0.32 0.64 5.10
C THR A 53 -1.68 0.05 5.48
N SER A 54 -2.73 0.87 5.55
CA SER A 54 -4.09 0.38 5.84
C SER A 54 -4.64 -0.53 4.74
N LEU A 55 -4.33 -0.24 3.47
CA LEU A 55 -4.69 -1.07 2.32
C LEU A 55 -3.95 -2.41 2.35
N LEU A 56 -2.66 -2.43 2.69
CA LEU A 56 -1.90 -3.66 2.91
C LEU A 56 -2.54 -4.47 4.02
N LYS A 57 -2.74 -3.88 5.21
CA LYS A 57 -3.33 -4.56 6.39
C LYS A 57 -4.73 -5.14 6.13
N ALA A 58 -5.47 -4.61 5.15
CA ALA A 58 -6.77 -5.15 4.74
C ALA A 58 -6.66 -6.45 3.91
N ILE A 59 -5.49 -6.75 3.33
CA ILE A 59 -5.22 -7.91 2.50
C ILE A 59 -4.50 -8.97 3.34
N SER A 60 -4.95 -10.21 3.26
CA SER A 60 -4.18 -11.32 3.85
C SER A 60 -2.87 -11.49 3.08
N PRO A 61 -1.69 -11.54 3.74
CA PRO A 61 -0.41 -11.71 3.04
C PRO A 61 -0.38 -12.92 2.09
N SER A 62 -1.04 -14.02 2.47
CA SER A 62 -1.15 -15.24 1.64
C SER A 62 -2.03 -15.08 0.40
N ALA A 63 -2.79 -13.99 0.28
CA ALA A 63 -3.57 -13.66 -0.92
C ALA A 63 -2.74 -12.92 -1.97
N LEU A 64 -1.63 -12.28 -1.58
CA LEU A 64 -0.77 -11.51 -2.50
C LEU A 64 -0.27 -12.34 -3.69
N PRO A 65 0.18 -13.62 -3.53
CA PRO A 65 0.58 -14.45 -4.65
C PRO A 65 -0.51 -14.58 -5.73
N GLN A 66 -1.77 -14.69 -5.31
CA GLN A 66 -2.89 -14.84 -6.22
C GLN A 66 -3.29 -13.50 -6.85
N ILE A 67 -3.33 -12.44 -6.05
CA ILE A 67 -3.67 -11.08 -6.51
C ILE A 67 -2.69 -10.64 -7.61
N PHE A 68 -1.39 -10.94 -7.45
CA PHE A 68 -0.32 -10.48 -8.33
C PHE A 68 0.23 -11.52 -9.30
N LYS A 69 -0.33 -12.74 -9.33
CA LYS A 69 0.17 -13.92 -10.09
C LYS A 69 0.73 -13.57 -11.48
N ASN A 70 0.00 -12.77 -12.24
CA ASN A 70 0.34 -12.38 -13.62
C ASN A 70 0.44 -10.86 -13.80
N ALA A 71 0.53 -10.09 -12.73
CA ALA A 71 0.37 -8.64 -12.81
C ALA A 71 1.17 -7.86 -11.75
N LEU A 72 2.14 -8.50 -11.09
CA LEU A 72 3.14 -7.77 -10.32
C LEU A 72 3.98 -6.90 -11.27
N THR A 73 4.18 -5.64 -10.90
CA THR A 73 4.99 -4.67 -11.65
C THR A 73 6.12 -4.14 -10.77
N VAL A 74 7.25 -3.74 -11.39
CA VAL A 74 8.42 -3.20 -10.68
C VAL A 74 8.07 -2.01 -9.78
N PRO A 75 7.31 -0.99 -10.24
CA PRO A 75 6.99 0.16 -9.40
C PRO A 75 6.20 -0.21 -8.15
N ILE A 76 5.27 -1.17 -8.26
CA ILE A 76 4.47 -1.62 -7.11
C ILE A 76 5.32 -2.43 -6.13
N LEU A 77 6.23 -3.28 -6.63
CA LEU A 77 7.14 -4.02 -5.78
C LEU A 77 8.04 -3.06 -4.96
N LEU A 78 8.64 -2.06 -5.61
CA LEU A 78 9.45 -1.05 -4.93
C LEU A 78 8.63 -0.23 -3.92
N ASP A 79 7.42 0.18 -4.30
CA ASP A 79 6.55 0.93 -3.40
C ASP A 79 6.26 0.12 -2.12
N ILE A 80 5.93 -1.18 -2.24
CA ILE A 80 5.66 -2.05 -1.07
C ILE A 80 6.90 -2.25 -0.19
N ILE A 81 8.09 -2.39 -0.79
CA ILE A 81 9.35 -2.54 -0.04
C ILE A 81 9.67 -1.27 0.77
N ASN A 82 9.33 -0.10 0.23
CA ASN A 82 9.56 1.19 0.90
C ASN A 82 8.52 1.53 1.98
N GLU A 83 7.51 0.68 2.20
CA GLU A 83 6.55 0.86 3.30
C GLU A 83 7.09 0.33 4.66
N GLU A 84 6.26 0.38 5.70
CA GLU A 84 6.57 -0.04 7.09
C GLU A 84 7.34 -1.38 7.14
N MET A 85 8.57 -1.34 7.66
CA MET A 85 9.58 -2.41 7.54
C MET A 85 9.11 -3.79 8.04
N ASP A 86 8.40 -3.85 9.17
CA ASP A 86 7.89 -5.11 9.73
C ASP A 86 6.77 -5.74 8.88
N LEU A 87 5.96 -4.91 8.21
CA LEU A 87 4.98 -5.38 7.24
C LEU A 87 5.67 -5.79 5.94
N ALA A 88 6.64 -4.99 5.49
CA ALA A 88 7.38 -5.26 4.26
C ALA A 88 7.98 -6.67 4.27
N VAL A 89 8.57 -7.13 5.39
CA VAL A 89 9.14 -8.49 5.49
C VAL A 89 8.11 -9.59 5.23
N ASN A 90 6.96 -9.58 5.93
CA ASN A 90 5.93 -10.60 5.78
C ASN A 90 5.27 -10.56 4.39
N TYR A 91 5.10 -9.37 3.82
CA TYR A 91 4.51 -9.20 2.49
C TYR A 91 5.51 -9.62 1.41
N LEU A 92 6.80 -9.33 1.59
CA LEU A 92 7.87 -9.71 0.68
C LEU A 92 8.02 -11.23 0.62
N ASP A 93 7.99 -11.95 1.76
CA ASP A 93 8.00 -13.42 1.78
C ASP A 93 6.84 -14.05 0.99
N ASN A 94 5.70 -13.37 0.95
CA ASN A 94 4.58 -13.83 0.13
C ASN A 94 4.75 -13.43 -1.34
N LEU A 95 5.33 -12.25 -1.62
CA LEU A 95 5.59 -11.81 -2.99
C LEU A 95 6.68 -12.64 -3.70
N THR A 96 7.65 -13.20 -2.98
CA THR A 96 8.63 -14.14 -3.56
C THR A 96 7.98 -15.38 -4.20
N ARG A 97 6.75 -15.72 -3.77
CA ARG A 97 5.97 -16.85 -4.30
C ARG A 97 5.21 -16.51 -5.57
N VAL A 98 5.25 -15.26 -6.03
CA VAL A 98 4.68 -14.84 -7.32
C VAL A 98 5.65 -15.25 -8.43
N PRO A 99 5.26 -16.05 -9.45
CA PRO A 99 6.17 -16.50 -10.49
C PRO A 99 6.88 -15.38 -11.28
N ARG A 100 6.29 -14.19 -11.33
CA ARG A 100 6.89 -13.00 -11.97
C ARG A 100 7.94 -12.31 -11.11
N PHE A 101 8.01 -12.59 -9.82
CA PHE A 101 8.93 -11.94 -8.89
C PHE A 101 10.38 -12.06 -9.36
N ASP A 102 10.84 -13.26 -9.69
CA ASP A 102 12.22 -13.51 -10.17
C ASP A 102 12.56 -12.71 -11.42
N THR A 103 11.59 -12.60 -12.34
CA THR A 103 11.74 -11.79 -13.56
C THR A 103 11.89 -10.30 -13.24
N LEU A 104 11.15 -9.80 -12.26
CA LEU A 104 11.24 -8.40 -11.84
C LEU A 104 12.57 -8.11 -11.14
N ILE A 105 13.04 -9.00 -10.27
CA ILE A 105 14.36 -8.90 -9.63
C ILE A 105 15.48 -8.89 -10.68
N MET A 106 15.37 -9.72 -11.72
CA MET A 106 16.32 -9.72 -12.85
C MET A 106 16.34 -8.36 -13.57
N PHE A 107 15.19 -7.73 -13.82
CA PHE A 107 15.12 -6.41 -14.47
C PHE A 107 15.65 -5.27 -13.59
N LEU A 108 15.38 -5.33 -12.27
CA LEU A 108 15.95 -4.40 -11.30
C LEU A 108 17.48 -4.50 -11.27
N SER A 109 18.02 -5.73 -11.22
CA SER A 109 19.46 -5.97 -11.26
C SER A 109 20.16 -5.41 -12.52
N SER A 110 19.44 -5.24 -13.63
CA SER A 110 19.97 -4.62 -14.85
C SER A 110 19.78 -3.09 -14.92
N SER A 111 18.88 -2.52 -14.11
CA SER A 111 18.52 -1.09 -14.12
C SER A 111 19.24 -0.27 -13.04
N ASP A 112 20.02 -0.92 -12.17
CA ASP A 112 20.62 -0.31 -10.96
C ASP A 112 22.08 0.16 -11.09
N ASN A 113 22.65 0.27 -12.30
CA ASN A 113 23.98 0.85 -12.43
C ASN A 113 23.98 2.37 -12.69
N ASP A 114 22.92 2.96 -13.23
CA ASP A 114 22.96 4.38 -13.65
C ASP A 114 22.06 5.33 -12.82
N ALA A 115 20.99 4.83 -12.18
CA ALA A 115 19.99 5.71 -11.55
C ALA A 115 20.13 5.88 -10.03
N MET A 116 20.99 5.12 -9.35
CA MET A 116 21.03 5.06 -7.88
C MET A 116 22.40 5.43 -7.26
N HIS A 117 23.10 6.42 -7.84
CA HIS A 117 24.36 6.95 -7.28
C HIS A 117 24.20 7.91 -6.07
N ALA A 118 23.00 8.04 -5.46
CA ALA A 118 22.78 8.99 -4.37
C ALA A 118 22.64 8.39 -2.95
N SER A 119 22.65 7.07 -2.77
CA SER A 119 22.72 6.48 -1.42
C SER A 119 23.45 5.15 -1.42
N SER A 120 24.59 5.16 -0.74
CA SER A 120 25.69 4.19 -0.80
C SER A 120 25.41 2.84 -0.12
N ILE A 121 24.50 2.01 -0.65
CA ILE A 121 24.51 0.55 -0.42
C ILE A 121 24.05 -0.16 -1.71
N PRO A 122 24.91 -0.97 -2.37
CA PRO A 122 24.51 -1.72 -3.55
C PRO A 122 23.56 -2.87 -3.18
N ILE A 123 22.56 -3.13 -4.03
CA ILE A 123 21.54 -4.18 -3.81
C ILE A 123 22.16 -5.59 -3.72
N SER A 124 23.36 -5.79 -4.27
CA SER A 124 24.15 -7.02 -4.06
C SER A 124 24.43 -7.32 -2.58
N MET A 125 24.47 -6.30 -1.71
CA MET A 125 24.63 -6.45 -0.27
C MET A 125 23.34 -6.93 0.42
N TRP A 126 22.16 -6.69 -0.18
CA TRP A 126 20.86 -7.16 0.32
C TRP A 126 20.61 -8.63 -0.03
N TYR A 127 21.05 -9.07 -1.21
CA TYR A 127 20.88 -10.47 -1.65
C TYR A 127 21.69 -11.46 -0.80
N ILE A 128 22.87 -11.05 -0.35
CA ILE A 128 23.71 -11.84 0.56
C ILE A 128 23.02 -12.03 1.92
N SER A 129 22.34 -10.99 2.42
CA SER A 129 21.67 -11.06 3.72
C SER A 129 20.37 -11.89 3.72
N LEU A 130 19.74 -12.10 2.56
CA LEU A 130 18.57 -12.97 2.41
C LEU A 130 18.93 -14.45 2.19
N SER A 131 20.18 -14.76 1.83
CA SER A 131 20.62 -16.13 1.54
C SER A 131 21.10 -16.90 2.79
N ASP A 132 21.14 -16.24 3.94
CA ASP A 132 21.59 -16.78 5.24
C ASP A 132 20.42 -17.14 6.20
N TRP A 133 19.19 -17.32 5.67
CA TRP A 133 18.02 -17.85 6.39
C TRP A 133 17.48 -19.13 5.73
#